data_AF-A0A2V7YZD1-F1
#
_entry.id   AF-A0A2V7YZD1-F1
#
_cell.length_a   1.000
_cell.length_b   1.000
_cell.length_c   1.000
_cell.angle_alpha   90.00
_cell.angle_beta   90.00
_cell.angle_gamma   90.00
#
_symmetry.space_group_name_H-M   'P 1'
#
loop_
_entity.id
_entity.type
_entity.pdbx_description
1 polymer ?
#
loop_
_entity_poly.entity_id
_entity_poly.type
_entity_poly.pdbx_seq_one_letter_code
_entity_poly.pdbx_strand_id
1 'polypeptide(L)'
;MKKTLMTCLAIAALFAIAGSASAITCTIDQRPAATLLVPYFEATFNPDGTPLGVGPDARDTLVTICNASSAPMIAHVNVFNERTELVLDFNIALTGFDCQSMSMARTLQGFLPATPVTTAHAASANDACQRNPNAGVYSPPVVTGEFLRIRPVDTATPLDNTLATTLYPQPAWPAGSDFAKQVLDSLDATDDSLGCGGVDGTITNPIHGYLVIDHANYCNLSNPSDPNYYLRDAIGMENNLFGEVIFTSGSGLPTFGNSTVNIEADPSLAGDVDTDIRTFYHRYVGTDVLCSPGNCPLFVTNPWNEGIGDQREPLGLKYAARWFNTGAISSNLNVWRASSGFLTDLLDGGDCDTEEPVVTLSFFDEDENTVLSGVCPSPCRQPTFNFPLETQRRNISSFSGSIPSFGVGWVSMEFFNSSAPNSGRFDQAWVEYDFEGPTSFISAGQPATQLDPSNCNPLGVTGVVTVAPAIPTIVGTGP
;
A
#
# COMPACT_ATOMS: atom_id res chain seq x y z
N MET A 1 4.60 6.25 54.72
CA MET A 1 5.82 6.10 53.88
C MET A 1 5.96 4.71 53.26
N LYS A 2 5.86 3.60 54.02
CA LYS A 2 6.01 2.23 53.45
C LYS A 2 5.01 1.87 52.34
N LYS A 3 3.74 2.28 52.46
CA LYS A 3 2.70 1.99 51.46
C LYS A 3 2.94 2.71 50.13
N THR A 4 3.35 3.98 50.18
CA THR A 4 3.63 4.81 48.99
C THR A 4 4.83 4.29 48.20
N LEU A 5 5.90 3.85 48.89
CA LEU A 5 7.08 3.27 48.25
C LEU A 5 6.75 1.96 47.52
N MET A 6 5.90 1.12 48.13
CA MET A 6 5.51 -0.17 47.59
C MET A 6 4.61 -0.03 46.35
N THR A 7 3.74 1.00 46.33
CA THR A 7 2.92 1.33 45.15
C THR A 7 3.79 1.87 44.01
N CYS A 8 4.78 2.73 44.28
CA CYS A 8 5.70 3.23 43.25
C CYS A 8 6.57 2.09 42.66
N LEU A 9 7.02 1.14 43.48
CA LEU A 9 7.79 -0.01 42.99
C LEU A 9 6.93 -0.96 42.14
N ALA A 10 5.67 -1.17 42.51
CA ALA A 10 4.73 -1.99 41.74
C ALA A 10 4.39 -1.37 40.39
N ILE A 11 4.25 -0.04 40.33
CA ILE A 11 4.03 0.70 39.08
C ILE A 11 5.27 0.67 38.19
N ALA A 12 6.46 0.89 38.76
CA ALA A 12 7.72 0.79 38.01
C ALA A 12 7.98 -0.63 37.49
N ALA A 13 7.61 -1.67 38.25
CA ALA A 13 7.66 -3.05 37.81
C ALA A 13 6.65 -3.33 36.69
N LEU A 14 5.41 -2.78 36.75
CA LEU A 14 4.45 -2.92 35.66
C LEU A 14 4.96 -2.27 34.36
N PHE A 15 5.58 -1.10 34.44
CA PHE A 15 6.19 -0.44 33.27
C PHE A 15 7.46 -1.14 32.77
N ALA A 16 8.20 -1.84 33.64
CA ALA A 16 9.37 -2.63 33.26
C ALA A 16 9.00 -4.00 32.64
N ILE A 17 7.78 -4.49 32.87
CA ILE A 17 7.26 -5.75 32.29
C ILE A 17 6.41 -5.47 31.04
N ALA A 18 5.99 -4.22 30.81
CA ALA A 18 5.49 -3.78 29.52
C ALA A 18 6.64 -3.91 28.51
N GLY A 19 6.76 -5.09 27.89
CA GLY A 19 7.71 -5.34 26.84
C GLY A 19 7.51 -4.29 25.74
N SER A 20 8.61 -3.77 25.21
CA SER A 20 8.57 -3.06 23.94
C SER A 20 7.82 -3.94 22.95
N ALA A 21 6.79 -3.43 22.30
CA ALA A 21 6.23 -4.13 21.17
C ALA A 21 7.38 -4.29 20.17
N SER A 22 7.92 -5.49 19.97
CA SER A 22 8.91 -5.76 18.91
C SER A 22 8.16 -6.24 17.68
N ALA A 23 8.40 -5.61 16.52
CA ALA A 23 7.79 -6.08 15.29
C ALA A 23 8.36 -7.47 15.01
N ILE A 24 7.51 -8.40 14.60
CA ILE A 24 7.98 -9.70 14.15
C ILE A 24 8.09 -9.57 12.65
N THR A 25 9.31 -9.61 12.15
CA THR A 25 9.54 -9.57 10.72
C THR A 25 8.70 -10.64 10.03
N CYS A 26 8.13 -10.31 8.88
CA CYS A 26 7.33 -11.19 8.05
C CYS A 26 5.95 -11.51 8.63
N THR A 27 5.37 -10.57 9.36
CA THR A 27 3.97 -10.61 9.81
C THR A 27 3.38 -9.22 9.65
N ILE A 28 2.23 -9.10 8.98
CA ILE A 28 1.55 -7.81 8.92
C ILE A 28 0.89 -7.54 10.26
N ASP A 29 1.38 -6.52 10.96
CA ASP A 29 0.76 -6.02 12.16
C ASP A 29 0.64 -4.48 12.12
N GLN A 30 -0.13 -3.96 13.08
CA GLN A 30 -0.49 -2.55 13.11
C GLN A 30 0.59 -1.74 13.82
N ARG A 31 1.66 -1.48 13.08
CA ARG A 31 2.85 -0.75 13.53
C ARG A 31 3.26 0.32 12.55
N PRO A 32 4.06 1.31 12.98
CA PRO A 32 4.69 2.21 12.03
C PRO A 32 5.46 1.42 10.97
N ALA A 33 5.30 1.80 9.72
CA ALA A 33 5.78 1.11 8.54
C ALA A 33 6.61 2.05 7.66
N ALA A 34 7.44 1.50 6.79
CA ALA A 34 8.15 2.26 5.76
C ALA A 34 7.23 2.55 4.58
N THR A 35 6.18 1.73 4.40
CA THR A 35 5.20 1.85 3.33
C THR A 35 3.80 1.57 3.81
N LEU A 36 2.85 2.40 3.38
CA LEU A 36 1.43 2.16 3.56
C LEU A 36 0.82 1.77 2.21
N LEU A 37 0.11 0.65 2.17
CA LEU A 37 -0.75 0.29 1.05
C LEU A 37 -2.20 0.61 1.42
N VAL A 38 -2.86 1.41 0.57
CA VAL A 38 -4.32 1.54 0.54
C VAL A 38 -4.80 0.59 -0.55
N PRO A 39 -5.33 -0.60 -0.21
CA PRO A 39 -5.55 -1.68 -1.17
C PRO A 39 -6.64 -1.35 -2.18
N TYR A 40 -7.57 -0.47 -1.83
CA TYR A 40 -8.65 -0.01 -2.69
C TYR A 40 -9.09 1.39 -2.25
N PHE A 41 -9.36 2.28 -3.19
CA PHE A 41 -10.11 3.51 -2.96
C PHE A 41 -11.24 3.61 -3.99
N GLU A 42 -12.29 4.35 -3.67
CA GLU A 42 -13.35 4.68 -4.61
C GLU A 42 -13.78 6.13 -4.45
N ALA A 43 -14.12 6.77 -5.57
CA ALA A 43 -14.73 8.07 -5.61
C ALA A 43 -15.71 8.16 -6.79
N THR A 44 -16.71 9.02 -6.68
CA THR A 44 -17.68 9.23 -7.76
C THR A 44 -17.68 10.67 -8.24
N PHE A 45 -17.77 10.84 -9.55
CA PHE A 45 -17.72 12.13 -10.24
C PHE A 45 -18.90 12.30 -11.20
N ASN A 46 -19.34 13.54 -11.39
CA ASN A 46 -20.22 13.89 -12.49
C ASN A 46 -19.44 13.82 -13.82
N PRO A 47 -20.13 13.70 -14.98
CA PRO A 47 -19.47 13.70 -16.30
C PRO A 47 -18.61 14.95 -16.60
N ASP A 48 -18.77 16.03 -15.84
CA ASP A 48 -17.95 17.24 -15.95
C ASP A 48 -16.65 17.20 -15.12
N GLY A 49 -16.37 16.09 -14.43
CA GLY A 49 -15.20 15.90 -13.56
C GLY A 49 -15.32 16.54 -12.18
N THR A 50 -16.51 17.00 -11.78
CA THR A 50 -16.79 17.45 -10.40
C THR A 50 -17.22 16.29 -9.50
N PRO A 51 -16.94 16.27 -8.18
CA PRO A 51 -17.27 15.13 -7.36
C PRO A 51 -18.77 15.07 -7.13
N LEU A 52 -19.33 13.87 -7.13
CA LEU A 52 -20.72 13.66 -6.78
C LEU A 52 -20.86 13.81 -5.26
N GLY A 53 -21.24 15.00 -4.80
CA GLY A 53 -21.25 15.35 -3.38
C GLY A 53 -22.51 14.95 -2.60
N VAL A 54 -23.57 14.48 -3.27
CA VAL A 54 -24.86 14.14 -2.64
C VAL A 54 -25.51 12.93 -3.32
N GLY A 55 -26.32 12.20 -2.54
CA GLY A 55 -27.12 11.08 -3.02
C GLY A 55 -26.56 9.71 -2.61
N PRO A 56 -27.29 8.62 -2.93
CA PRO A 56 -26.87 7.26 -2.58
C PRO A 56 -25.65 6.79 -3.37
N ASP A 57 -25.32 7.42 -4.50
CA ASP A 57 -24.16 7.02 -5.30
C ASP A 57 -22.91 7.84 -4.98
N ALA A 58 -23.02 8.89 -4.16
CA ALA A 58 -21.89 9.70 -3.74
C ALA A 58 -20.94 8.86 -2.87
N ARG A 59 -19.75 8.56 -3.36
CA ARG A 59 -18.70 7.83 -2.65
C ARG A 59 -17.41 8.65 -2.64
N ASP A 60 -16.67 8.53 -1.56
CA ASP A 60 -15.33 9.10 -1.42
C ASP A 60 -14.52 8.32 -0.38
N THR A 61 -13.23 8.16 -0.63
CA THR A 61 -12.28 7.56 0.31
C THR A 61 -11.45 8.65 0.95
N LEU A 62 -11.47 8.72 2.28
CA LEU A 62 -10.56 9.55 3.05
C LEU A 62 -9.34 8.71 3.43
N VAL A 63 -8.14 9.21 3.15
CA VAL A 63 -6.88 8.58 3.52
C VAL A 63 -6.16 9.52 4.48
N THR A 64 -5.78 9.03 5.66
CA THR A 64 -4.95 9.77 6.62
C THR A 64 -3.59 9.12 6.72
N ILE A 65 -2.54 9.93 6.69
CA ILE A 65 -1.15 9.52 6.82
C ILE A 65 -0.56 10.28 8.00
N CYS A 66 0.09 9.56 8.90
CA CYS A 66 0.68 10.11 10.10
C CYS A 66 2.13 9.69 10.24
N ASN A 67 2.91 10.58 10.85
CA ASN A 67 4.29 10.34 11.27
C ASN A 67 4.30 9.89 12.74
N ALA A 68 4.88 8.72 13.01
CA ALA A 68 5.03 8.17 14.37
C ALA A 68 6.26 8.71 15.13
N SER A 69 7.08 9.56 14.50
CA SER A 69 8.34 10.08 15.02
C SER A 69 8.29 11.59 15.27
N SER A 70 9.14 12.06 16.19
CA SER A 70 9.35 13.50 16.42
C SER A 70 10.17 14.16 15.30
N ALA A 71 10.86 13.38 14.47
CA ALA A 71 11.61 13.89 13.35
C ALA A 71 10.68 14.07 12.13
N PRO A 72 10.80 15.16 11.36
CA PRO A 72 10.02 15.32 10.13
C PRO A 72 10.40 14.27 9.08
N MET A 73 9.51 14.04 8.12
CA MET A 73 9.69 13.11 7.02
C MET A 73 8.89 13.49 5.78
N ILE A 74 9.22 12.84 4.66
CA ILE A 74 8.48 12.95 3.41
C ILE A 74 7.78 11.63 3.16
N ALA A 75 6.47 11.69 2.90
CA ALA A 75 5.70 10.59 2.35
C ALA A 75 5.52 10.83 0.85
N HIS A 76 5.98 9.90 0.02
CA HIS A 76 5.80 9.93 -1.42
C HIS A 76 4.60 9.05 -1.77
N VAL A 77 3.56 9.67 -2.33
CA VAL A 77 2.28 9.03 -2.64
C VAL A 77 2.26 8.69 -4.12
N ASN A 78 2.02 7.42 -4.43
CA ASN A 78 1.79 6.91 -5.78
C ASN A 78 0.33 6.42 -5.88
N VAL A 79 -0.41 6.94 -6.85
CA VAL A 79 -1.80 6.55 -7.15
C VAL A 79 -1.80 5.71 -8.41
N PHE A 80 -2.29 4.49 -8.30
CA PHE A 80 -2.35 3.52 -9.39
C PHE A 80 -3.79 3.19 -9.75
N ASN A 81 -4.01 2.87 -11.03
CA ASN A 81 -5.27 2.29 -11.49
C ASN A 81 -5.36 0.78 -11.15
N GLU A 82 -6.45 0.15 -11.58
CA GLU A 82 -6.72 -1.29 -11.37
C GLU A 82 -5.68 -2.25 -11.97
N ARG A 83 -4.76 -1.74 -12.81
CA ARG A 83 -3.72 -2.50 -13.50
C ARG A 83 -2.29 -2.04 -13.20
N THR A 84 -2.06 -1.34 -12.09
CA THR A 84 -0.69 -0.91 -11.69
C THR A 84 -0.08 0.13 -12.65
N GLU A 85 -0.88 0.84 -13.46
CA GLU A 85 -0.40 2.02 -14.15
C GLU A 85 -0.40 3.21 -13.19
N LEU A 86 0.73 3.92 -13.10
CA LEU A 86 0.83 5.12 -12.27
C LEU A 86 0.08 6.27 -12.94
N VAL A 87 -0.94 6.80 -12.25
CA VAL A 87 -1.78 7.89 -12.77
C VAL A 87 -1.36 9.24 -12.20
N LEU A 88 -0.98 9.26 -10.92
CA LEU A 88 -0.63 10.48 -10.21
C LEU A 88 0.36 10.16 -9.09
N ASP A 89 1.40 10.99 -8.95
CA ASP A 89 2.27 10.99 -7.78
C ASP A 89 2.40 12.39 -7.17
N PHE A 90 2.73 12.43 -5.87
CA PHE A 90 3.05 13.67 -5.17
C PHE A 90 3.74 13.41 -3.83
N ASN A 91 4.33 14.45 -3.24
CA ASN A 91 5.05 14.40 -1.98
C ASN A 91 4.27 15.12 -0.87
N ILE A 92 4.26 14.56 0.33
CA ILE A 92 3.69 15.17 1.53
C ILE A 92 4.80 15.29 2.57
N ALA A 93 5.05 16.50 3.06
CA ALA A 93 5.95 16.78 4.18
C ALA A 93 5.27 16.68 5.55
N LEU A 94 5.51 15.61 6.28
CA LEU A 94 4.97 15.44 7.63
C LEU A 94 5.95 15.99 8.66
N THR A 95 5.53 16.99 9.44
CA THR A 95 6.31 17.42 10.61
C THR A 95 6.34 16.33 11.70
N GLY A 96 7.06 16.55 12.80
CA GLY A 96 7.13 15.57 13.90
C GLY A 96 5.74 15.32 14.51
N PHE A 97 5.31 14.06 14.55
CA PHE A 97 3.96 13.64 14.97
C PHE A 97 2.80 14.27 14.19
N ASP A 98 3.06 14.68 12.95
CA ASP A 98 2.05 15.29 12.08
C ASP A 98 1.19 14.23 11.40
N CYS A 99 -0.06 14.62 11.11
CA CYS A 99 -1.02 13.81 10.37
C CYS A 99 -1.67 14.65 9.29
N GLN A 100 -1.74 14.12 8.08
CA GLN A 100 -2.41 14.75 6.95
C GLN A 100 -3.49 13.82 6.42
N SER A 101 -4.71 14.35 6.31
CA SER A 101 -5.85 13.64 5.73
C SER A 101 -6.19 14.21 4.36
N MET A 102 -6.51 13.34 3.42
CA MET A 102 -6.88 13.69 2.06
C MET A 102 -8.13 12.94 1.63
N SER A 103 -9.01 13.64 0.91
CA SER A 103 -10.16 13.03 0.23
C SER A 103 -9.72 12.67 -1.17
N MET A 104 -9.89 11.41 -1.60
CA MET A 104 -9.52 10.98 -2.94
C MET A 104 -10.29 11.77 -4.00
N ALA A 105 -11.58 12.03 -3.77
CA ALA A 105 -12.37 12.89 -4.63
C ALA A 105 -11.73 14.28 -4.81
N ARG A 106 -11.22 14.90 -3.73
CA ARG A 106 -10.58 16.22 -3.79
C ARG A 106 -9.15 16.19 -4.35
N THR A 107 -8.38 15.15 -4.02
CA THR A 107 -7.02 14.94 -4.52
C THR A 107 -7.03 14.86 -6.05
N LEU A 108 -7.95 14.08 -6.63
CA LEU A 108 -8.09 13.93 -8.08
C LEU A 108 -8.55 15.23 -8.78
N GLN A 109 -9.14 16.17 -8.03
CA GLN A 109 -9.42 17.54 -8.50
C GLN A 109 -8.26 18.53 -8.36
N GLY A 110 -7.10 18.07 -7.86
CA GLY A 110 -5.92 18.90 -7.69
C GLY A 110 -5.79 19.54 -6.32
N PHE A 111 -6.64 19.21 -5.34
CA PHE A 111 -6.42 19.65 -3.96
C PHE A 111 -5.46 18.68 -3.25
N LEU A 112 -4.19 18.70 -3.68
CA LEU A 112 -3.15 17.91 -3.05
C LEU A 112 -2.89 18.40 -1.62
N PRO A 113 -2.60 17.52 -0.65
CA PRO A 113 -2.23 17.92 0.70
C PRO A 113 -1.08 18.92 0.70
N ALA A 114 -1.35 20.12 1.21
CA ALA A 114 -0.33 21.14 1.41
C ALA A 114 0.01 21.21 2.89
N THR A 115 1.28 21.02 3.19
CA THR A 115 1.76 21.01 4.57
C THR A 115 1.92 22.45 5.04
N PRO A 116 1.33 22.85 6.19
CA PRO A 116 1.43 24.23 6.64
C PRO A 116 2.87 24.61 6.98
N VAL A 117 3.55 25.27 6.05
CA VAL A 117 4.79 26.02 6.34
C VAL A 117 4.43 27.28 7.13
N THR A 118 4.09 27.10 8.40
CA THR A 118 4.05 28.23 9.33
C THR A 118 5.49 28.63 9.68
N THR A 119 5.71 29.93 9.90
CA THR A 119 7.02 30.52 10.26
C THR A 119 7.62 29.98 11.58
N ALA A 120 6.91 29.09 12.27
CA ALA A 120 7.41 28.36 13.44
C ALA A 120 8.33 27.18 13.07
N HIS A 121 8.21 26.61 11.86
CA HIS A 121 8.98 25.42 11.44
C HIS A 121 10.13 25.75 10.47
N ALA A 122 10.06 26.87 9.75
CA ALA A 122 11.16 27.40 8.93
C ALA A 122 11.08 28.93 8.92
N ALA A 123 12.24 29.61 9.05
CA ALA A 123 12.33 31.07 9.14
C ALA A 123 11.84 31.81 7.87
N SER A 124 11.59 31.07 6.79
CA SER A 124 10.85 31.48 5.59
C SER A 124 10.01 30.30 5.12
N ALA A 125 8.89 30.55 4.42
CA ALA A 125 8.05 29.52 3.81
C ALA A 125 8.83 28.79 2.71
N ASN A 126 9.72 27.89 3.12
CA ASN A 126 10.58 27.11 2.26
C ASN A 126 9.95 25.75 2.08
N ASP A 127 9.82 25.34 0.82
CA ASP A 127 9.41 23.99 0.45
C ASP A 127 10.27 22.95 1.19
N ALA A 128 9.66 21.88 1.72
CA ALA A 128 10.42 20.79 2.33
C ALA A 128 11.41 20.15 1.34
N CYS A 129 11.16 20.31 0.04
CA CYS A 129 12.04 19.88 -1.04
C CYS A 129 13.17 20.86 -1.35
N GLN A 130 13.13 22.10 -0.85
CA GLN A 130 14.19 23.08 -1.12
C GLN A 130 15.50 22.66 -0.47
N ARG A 131 16.50 22.40 -1.32
CA ARG A 131 17.87 22.21 -0.89
C ARG A 131 18.48 23.54 -0.47
N ASN A 132 19.20 23.54 0.65
CA ASN A 132 20.30 24.48 0.85
C ASN A 132 21.50 23.97 0.03
N PRO A 133 21.84 24.55 -1.14
CA PRO A 133 22.92 24.07 -2.00
C PRO A 133 24.31 24.07 -1.32
N ASN A 134 24.45 24.75 -0.17
CA ASN A 134 25.72 24.87 0.56
C ASN A 134 25.89 23.91 1.75
N ALA A 135 24.89 23.07 2.08
CA ALA A 135 25.03 22.11 3.19
C ALA A 135 25.67 20.77 2.75
N GLY A 136 26.24 20.03 3.71
CA GLY A 136 26.96 18.77 3.44
C GLY A 136 26.06 17.65 2.93
N VAL A 137 26.63 16.74 2.11
CA VAL A 137 25.98 15.56 1.50
C VAL A 137 25.24 14.68 2.53
N TYR A 138 25.87 14.51 3.68
CA TYR A 138 25.26 14.00 4.89
C TYR A 138 25.26 15.17 5.87
N SER A 139 24.12 15.53 6.43
CA SER A 139 24.12 16.36 7.64
C SER A 139 24.03 15.43 8.84
N PRO A 140 25.17 15.06 9.47
CA PRO A 140 25.11 14.44 10.79
C PRO A 140 24.94 15.54 11.85
N PRO A 141 24.05 15.39 12.84
CA PRO A 141 22.81 14.59 12.88
C PRO A 141 21.71 15.31 12.06
N VAL A 142 20.56 14.66 11.85
CA VAL A 142 19.31 15.34 11.47
C VAL A 142 19.24 16.62 12.28
N VAL A 143 19.49 17.76 11.64
CA VAL A 143 19.32 19.03 12.33
C VAL A 143 17.83 19.04 12.66
N THR A 144 17.50 19.02 13.95
CA THR A 144 16.10 18.96 14.41
C THR A 144 15.26 19.94 13.59
N GLY A 145 14.37 19.42 12.73
CA GLY A 145 13.55 20.22 11.81
C GLY A 145 13.85 20.12 10.31
N GLU A 146 14.86 19.36 9.85
CA GLU A 146 15.10 19.14 8.40
C GLU A 146 14.39 17.88 7.87
N PHE A 147 13.65 18.02 6.77
CA PHE A 147 12.89 16.94 6.11
C PHE A 147 13.76 15.97 5.29
N LEU A 148 14.86 16.45 4.71
CA LEU A 148 15.72 15.66 3.82
C LEU A 148 16.69 14.81 4.65
N ARG A 149 16.61 13.49 4.49
CA ARG A 149 17.50 12.53 5.18
C ARG A 149 18.86 12.40 4.49
N ILE A 150 18.84 12.36 3.16
CA ILE A 150 20.03 12.14 2.34
C ILE A 150 20.04 13.18 1.22
N ARG A 151 21.23 13.69 0.90
CA ARG A 151 21.43 14.38 -0.38
C ARG A 151 21.92 13.34 -1.37
N PRO A 152 21.12 12.96 -2.39
CA PRO A 152 21.61 12.06 -3.42
C PRO A 152 22.84 12.73 -4.08
N VAL A 153 23.98 12.04 -4.03
CA VAL A 153 25.25 12.50 -4.62
C VAL A 153 25.12 12.62 -6.14
N ASP A 154 24.29 11.73 -6.71
CA ASP A 154 23.77 11.79 -8.06
C ASP A 154 22.25 11.55 -7.99
N THR A 155 21.46 12.38 -8.65
CA THR A 155 19.98 12.45 -8.51
C THR A 155 19.24 11.37 -9.30
N ALA A 156 18.06 10.93 -8.82
CA ALA A 156 17.25 9.84 -9.42
C ALA A 156 17.15 9.91 -10.93
N THR A 157 16.73 11.06 -11.43
CA THR A 157 17.13 11.59 -12.72
C THR A 157 17.81 12.95 -12.53
N PRO A 158 18.55 13.50 -13.52
CA PRO A 158 19.27 14.77 -13.40
C PRO A 158 18.43 16.01 -12.99
N LEU A 159 17.10 15.91 -12.83
CA LEU A 159 16.20 17.04 -12.54
C LEU A 159 15.17 16.81 -11.42
N ASP A 160 14.86 15.56 -11.01
CA ASP A 160 13.69 15.28 -10.16
C ASP A 160 13.65 16.05 -8.85
N ASN A 161 14.76 16.07 -8.13
CA ASN A 161 14.84 16.75 -6.83
C ASN A 161 15.05 18.28 -6.93
N THR A 162 14.99 18.85 -8.14
CA THR A 162 14.85 20.30 -8.34
C THR A 162 13.44 20.70 -8.76
N LEU A 163 12.65 19.74 -9.23
CA LEU A 163 11.28 19.93 -9.72
C LEU A 163 10.23 19.38 -8.72
N ALA A 164 10.60 18.40 -7.89
CA ALA A 164 9.76 17.89 -6.83
C ALA A 164 9.50 18.98 -5.77
N THR A 165 8.26 19.05 -5.32
CA THR A 165 7.79 20.04 -4.35
C THR A 165 6.81 19.41 -3.38
N THR A 166 6.66 20.01 -2.20
CA THR A 166 5.53 19.77 -1.28
C THR A 166 4.59 20.99 -1.22
N LEU A 167 4.89 22.04 -1.98
CA LEU A 167 4.14 23.30 -2.03
C LEU A 167 3.34 23.39 -3.32
N TYR A 168 2.21 22.70 -3.34
CA TYR A 168 1.30 22.73 -4.48
C TYR A 168 0.43 24.00 -4.49
N PRO A 169 0.18 24.60 -5.67
CA PRO A 169 -0.95 25.50 -5.84
C PRO A 169 -2.24 24.81 -5.37
N GLN A 170 -3.22 25.58 -4.90
CA GLN A 170 -4.48 25.04 -4.41
C GLN A 170 -5.64 25.62 -5.25
N PRO A 171 -6.17 24.87 -6.23
CA PRO A 171 -5.76 23.52 -6.64
C PRO A 171 -4.49 23.52 -7.53
N ALA A 172 -3.79 22.39 -7.58
CA ALA A 172 -2.57 22.16 -8.36
C ALA A 172 -2.86 22.17 -9.87
N TRP A 173 -4.05 21.71 -10.24
CA TRP A 173 -4.65 21.85 -11.56
C TRP A 173 -6.12 22.29 -11.43
N PRO A 174 -6.67 23.03 -12.42
CA PRO A 174 -8.09 23.37 -12.41
C PRO A 174 -8.97 22.12 -12.55
N ALA A 175 -10.07 22.07 -11.80
CA ALA A 175 -11.11 21.06 -12.00
C ALA A 175 -11.65 21.10 -13.43
N GLY A 176 -11.85 19.93 -14.05
CA GLY A 176 -12.33 19.79 -15.42
C GLY A 176 -11.32 20.18 -16.51
N SER A 177 -10.08 20.49 -16.15
CA SER A 177 -8.97 20.61 -17.11
C SER A 177 -8.72 19.28 -17.85
N ASP A 178 -8.06 19.34 -19.00
CA ASP A 178 -7.77 18.13 -19.78
C ASP A 178 -6.92 17.14 -18.97
N PHE A 179 -5.96 17.64 -18.17
CA PHE A 179 -5.20 16.81 -17.23
C PHE A 179 -6.10 16.13 -16.19
N ALA A 180 -7.01 16.89 -15.54
CA ALA A 180 -7.93 16.32 -14.56
C ALA A 180 -8.81 15.22 -15.17
N LYS A 181 -9.29 15.43 -16.40
CA LYS A 181 -10.10 14.43 -17.11
C LYS A 181 -9.28 13.19 -17.42
N GLN A 182 -8.06 13.33 -17.94
CA GLN A 182 -7.18 12.19 -18.21
C GLN A 182 -6.88 11.36 -16.97
N VAL A 183 -6.64 12.03 -15.83
CA VAL A 183 -6.45 11.35 -14.54
C VAL A 183 -7.69 10.56 -14.13
N LEU A 184 -8.88 11.14 -14.26
CA LEU A 184 -10.13 10.45 -13.92
C LEU A 184 -10.44 9.29 -14.88
N ASP A 185 -10.24 9.50 -16.17
CA ASP A 185 -10.45 8.51 -17.24
C ASP A 185 -9.54 7.29 -17.03
N SER A 186 -8.25 7.51 -16.72
CA SER A 186 -7.28 6.44 -16.43
C SER A 186 -7.60 5.60 -15.18
N LEU A 187 -8.45 6.12 -14.29
CA LEU A 187 -8.88 5.46 -13.04
C LEU A 187 -10.30 4.90 -13.12
N ASP A 188 -10.93 4.93 -14.28
CA ASP A 188 -12.28 4.44 -14.47
C ASP A 188 -12.33 2.98 -14.98
N ALA A 189 -13.52 2.38 -14.95
CA ALA A 189 -13.76 1.02 -15.41
C ALA A 189 -14.39 1.01 -16.82
N THR A 190 -13.70 1.55 -17.83
CA THR A 190 -14.12 1.47 -19.24
C THR A 190 -13.27 0.50 -20.05
N ASP A 191 -13.68 0.21 -21.29
CA ASP A 191 -13.02 -0.79 -22.14
C ASP A 191 -11.59 -0.39 -22.54
N ASP A 192 -11.16 0.86 -22.33
CA ASP A 192 -9.76 1.29 -22.51
C ASP A 192 -8.86 0.88 -21.32
N SER A 193 -9.43 0.69 -20.13
CA SER A 193 -8.81 -0.01 -19.01
C SER A 193 -8.49 -1.46 -19.39
N LEU A 194 -9.22 -2.05 -20.34
CA LEU A 194 -8.92 -3.38 -20.92
C LEU A 194 -7.83 -3.34 -22.00
N GLY A 195 -7.42 -2.16 -22.46
CA GLY A 195 -6.48 -1.93 -23.56
C GLY A 195 -5.04 -1.62 -23.16
N CYS A 196 -4.69 -1.70 -21.87
CA CYS A 196 -3.34 -1.45 -21.34
C CYS A 196 -2.89 0.01 -21.55
N GLY A 197 -3.71 0.94 -21.06
CA GLY A 197 -3.48 2.36 -21.12
C GLY A 197 -4.34 3.02 -22.21
N GLY A 198 -4.97 4.13 -21.86
CA GLY A 198 -5.91 4.81 -22.74
C GLY A 198 -6.69 5.88 -22.01
N VAL A 199 -7.20 6.82 -22.79
CA VAL A 199 -8.23 7.77 -22.37
C VAL A 199 -9.26 7.81 -23.50
N ASP A 200 -10.42 7.21 -23.29
CA ASP A 200 -11.52 7.23 -24.26
C ASP A 200 -12.31 8.56 -24.23
N GLY A 201 -12.04 9.38 -23.21
CA GLY A 201 -12.64 10.68 -22.96
C GLY A 201 -13.96 10.62 -22.18
N THR A 202 -14.32 9.47 -21.60
CA THR A 202 -15.62 9.18 -20.98
C THR A 202 -15.47 8.66 -19.55
N ILE A 203 -15.42 9.60 -18.61
CA ILE A 203 -15.40 9.31 -17.17
C ILE A 203 -16.64 8.50 -16.74
N THR A 204 -16.41 7.27 -16.29
CA THR A 204 -17.41 6.33 -15.79
C THR A 204 -17.24 6.05 -14.30
N ASN A 205 -18.34 6.05 -13.53
CA ASN A 205 -18.26 5.74 -12.11
C ASN A 205 -18.37 4.23 -11.82
N PRO A 206 -17.78 3.76 -10.71
CA PRO A 206 -16.92 4.52 -9.79
C PRO A 206 -15.48 4.64 -10.31
N ILE A 207 -14.85 5.77 -10.00
CA ILE A 207 -13.40 5.95 -10.12
C ILE A 207 -12.72 5.21 -8.98
N HIS A 208 -11.73 4.39 -9.28
CA HIS A 208 -11.11 3.55 -8.26
C HIS A 208 -9.67 3.18 -8.62
N GLY A 209 -8.98 2.63 -7.63
CA GLY A 209 -7.57 2.28 -7.75
C GLY A 209 -6.99 1.94 -6.39
N TYR A 210 -5.67 1.97 -6.29
CA TYR A 210 -4.96 1.77 -5.03
C TYR A 210 -3.86 2.82 -4.85
N LEU A 211 -3.38 2.97 -3.61
CA LEU A 211 -2.27 3.86 -3.32
C LEU A 211 -1.15 3.08 -2.67
N VAL A 212 0.08 3.47 -2.99
CA VAL A 212 1.24 3.16 -2.16
C VAL A 212 1.88 4.44 -1.69
N ILE A 213 2.16 4.52 -0.40
CA ILE A 213 2.67 5.69 0.28
C ILE A 213 3.96 5.29 0.96
N ASP A 214 5.08 5.71 0.40
CA ASP A 214 6.41 5.34 0.85
C ASP A 214 7.03 6.45 1.69
N HIS A 215 7.73 6.09 2.76
CA HIS A 215 8.69 6.99 3.36
C HIS A 215 9.79 7.28 2.33
N ALA A 216 10.09 8.55 2.10
CA ALA A 216 11.10 8.97 1.13
C ALA A 216 12.23 9.75 1.82
N ASN A 217 13.48 9.43 1.46
CA ASN A 217 14.65 10.12 2.02
C ASN A 217 14.80 11.56 1.50
N TYR A 218 14.26 11.84 0.32
CA TYR A 218 14.22 13.14 -0.30
C TYR A 218 13.04 13.23 -1.27
N CYS A 219 12.57 14.46 -1.55
CA CYS A 219 11.54 14.66 -2.56
C CYS A 219 12.03 14.22 -3.93
N ASN A 220 11.26 13.36 -4.57
CA ASN A 220 11.57 12.81 -5.87
C ASN A 220 10.29 12.67 -6.70
N LEU A 221 10.48 12.44 -8.00
CA LEU A 221 9.43 12.14 -8.98
C LEU A 221 9.59 10.69 -9.49
N SER A 222 10.49 9.93 -8.89
CA SER A 222 10.69 8.52 -9.22
C SER A 222 9.64 7.71 -8.50
N ASN A 223 9.12 6.71 -9.18
CA ASN A 223 8.10 5.83 -8.64
C ASN A 223 8.65 4.39 -8.55
N PRO A 224 7.91 3.44 -7.98
CA PRO A 224 8.38 2.07 -7.83
C PRO A 224 8.88 1.40 -9.11
N SER A 225 8.46 1.79 -10.32
CA SER A 225 8.94 1.22 -11.58
C SER A 225 10.24 1.83 -12.11
N ASP A 226 10.71 2.94 -11.55
CA ASP A 226 11.99 3.54 -11.90
C ASP A 226 13.11 2.88 -11.07
N PRO A 227 14.11 2.22 -11.71
CA PRO A 227 15.24 1.63 -10.98
C PRO A 227 15.99 2.64 -10.09
N ASN A 228 15.97 3.93 -10.44
CA ASN A 228 16.59 4.98 -9.65
C ASN A 228 15.90 5.21 -8.30
N TYR A 229 14.65 4.79 -8.14
CA TYR A 229 13.92 4.84 -6.88
C TYR A 229 14.65 4.07 -5.78
N TYR A 230 15.20 2.91 -6.13
CA TYR A 230 15.99 2.05 -5.23
C TYR A 230 17.49 2.37 -5.28
N LEU A 231 18.06 2.53 -6.48
CA LEU A 231 19.50 2.71 -6.69
C LEU A 231 20.09 3.95 -6.02
N ARG A 232 19.29 5.00 -5.87
CA ARG A 232 19.73 6.29 -5.31
C ARG A 232 19.07 6.61 -3.97
N ASP A 233 18.47 5.60 -3.35
CA ASP A 233 17.94 5.70 -2.01
C ASP A 233 16.85 6.77 -1.91
N ALA A 234 16.02 6.90 -2.96
CA ALA A 234 14.87 7.79 -2.96
C ALA A 234 13.82 7.26 -1.98
N ILE A 235 13.57 5.95 -2.08
CA ILE A 235 12.81 5.15 -1.14
C ILE A 235 13.56 5.06 0.20
N GLY A 236 12.90 5.38 1.30
CA GLY A 236 13.47 5.28 2.63
C GLY A 236 13.04 4.00 3.35
N MET A 237 13.84 3.63 4.36
CA MET A 237 13.69 2.38 5.13
C MET A 237 13.20 2.60 6.57
N GLU A 238 12.88 3.84 6.95
CA GLU A 238 12.41 4.13 8.31
C GLU A 238 10.94 3.74 8.49
N ASN A 239 10.69 2.80 9.42
CA ASN A 239 9.36 2.39 9.83
C ASN A 239 8.69 3.43 10.73
N ASN A 240 8.15 4.50 10.15
CA ASN A 240 7.55 5.62 10.89
C ASN A 240 6.17 6.05 10.39
N LEU A 241 5.66 5.52 9.28
CA LEU A 241 4.35 5.88 8.75
C LEU A 241 3.26 5.01 9.36
N PHE A 242 2.12 5.59 9.69
CA PHE A 242 0.90 4.84 9.97
C PHE A 242 -0.28 5.62 9.39
N GLY A 243 -1.39 4.95 9.12
CA GLY A 243 -2.52 5.60 8.49
C GLY A 243 -3.84 4.91 8.72
N GLU A 244 -4.88 5.55 8.25
CA GLU A 244 -6.24 5.01 8.22
C GLU A 244 -6.90 5.35 6.89
N VAL A 245 -7.87 4.51 6.52
CA VAL A 245 -8.67 4.64 5.32
C VAL A 245 -10.13 4.60 5.74
N ILE A 246 -10.91 5.61 5.36
CA ILE A 246 -12.33 5.71 5.68
C ILE A 246 -13.11 5.81 4.37
N PHE A 247 -13.95 4.82 4.10
CA PHE A 247 -14.87 4.82 2.99
C PHE A 247 -16.14 5.53 3.41
N THR A 248 -16.38 6.68 2.79
CA THR A 248 -17.55 7.52 3.03
C THR A 248 -18.51 7.41 1.86
N SER A 249 -19.78 7.57 2.19
CA SER A 249 -20.87 7.52 1.24
C SER A 249 -21.90 8.58 1.58
N GLY A 250 -22.69 8.99 0.59
CA GLY A 250 -23.71 10.02 0.76
C GLY A 250 -24.85 9.60 1.70
N SER A 251 -25.80 10.50 1.91
CA SER A 251 -26.86 10.35 2.92
C SER A 251 -27.56 8.99 2.88
N GLY A 252 -27.48 8.24 3.99
CA GLY A 252 -28.20 6.98 4.18
C GLY A 252 -27.41 5.71 3.86
N LEU A 253 -26.13 5.83 3.50
CA LEU A 253 -25.22 4.70 3.30
C LEU A 253 -24.21 4.55 4.44
N PRO A 254 -23.69 3.32 4.65
CA PRO A 254 -22.73 3.07 5.71
C PRO A 254 -21.34 3.64 5.38
N THR A 255 -20.71 4.21 6.42
CA THR A 255 -19.28 4.55 6.45
C THR A 255 -18.55 3.46 7.22
N PHE A 256 -17.42 3.00 6.71
CA PHE A 256 -16.52 2.10 7.45
C PHE A 256 -15.08 2.59 7.32
N GLY A 257 -14.25 2.23 8.28
CA GLY A 257 -12.85 2.60 8.28
C GLY A 257 -11.98 1.43 8.70
N ASN A 258 -10.82 1.33 8.05
CA ASN A 258 -9.75 0.37 8.33
C ASN A 258 -8.46 1.14 8.58
N SER A 259 -7.48 0.47 9.17
CA SER A 259 -6.10 0.96 9.07
C SER A 259 -5.57 0.72 7.66
N THR A 260 -4.54 1.46 7.25
CA THR A 260 -3.76 1.07 6.08
C THR A 260 -3.09 -0.29 6.28
N VAL A 261 -2.63 -0.90 5.18
CA VAL A 261 -1.74 -2.05 5.26
C VAL A 261 -0.34 -1.51 5.53
N ASN A 262 0.18 -1.81 6.72
CA ASN A 262 1.45 -1.28 7.19
C ASN A 262 2.56 -2.27 6.81
N ILE A 263 3.40 -1.87 5.87
CA ILE A 263 4.48 -2.69 5.32
C ILE A 263 5.81 -2.17 5.87
N GLU A 264 6.41 -2.95 6.75
CA GLU A 264 7.69 -2.63 7.37
C GLU A 264 8.85 -2.89 6.40
N ALA A 265 9.90 -2.08 6.51
CA ALA A 265 11.21 -2.38 5.95
C ALA A 265 12.07 -3.08 7.01
N ASP A 266 12.75 -4.16 6.61
CA ASP A 266 13.70 -4.89 7.44
C ASP A 266 15.01 -5.11 6.67
N PRO A 267 16.17 -4.63 7.18
CA PRO A 267 17.47 -4.85 6.56
C PRO A 267 17.86 -6.31 6.34
N SER A 268 17.28 -7.26 7.07
CA SER A 268 17.47 -8.69 6.84
C SER A 268 16.82 -9.20 5.56
N LEU A 269 15.89 -8.43 4.98
CA LEU A 269 15.34 -8.63 3.64
C LEU A 269 16.18 -7.95 2.55
N ALA A 270 17.26 -7.24 2.92
CA ALA A 270 18.22 -6.74 1.95
C ALA A 270 18.91 -7.94 1.27
N GLY A 271 18.44 -8.26 0.07
CA GLY A 271 18.98 -9.33 -0.75
C GLY A 271 19.91 -8.81 -1.83
N ASP A 272 20.96 -9.58 -2.13
CA ASP A 272 21.49 -9.61 -3.48
C ASP A 272 20.34 -10.10 -4.39
N VAL A 273 20.16 -9.49 -5.56
CA VAL A 273 19.08 -9.78 -6.52
C VAL A 273 19.07 -11.25 -7.00
N ASP A 274 20.12 -12.00 -6.68
CA ASP A 274 20.27 -13.45 -6.85
C ASP A 274 19.65 -14.31 -5.75
N THR A 275 19.13 -13.72 -4.66
CA THR A 275 18.46 -14.46 -3.58
C THR A 275 16.95 -14.52 -3.79
N ASP A 276 16.35 -15.69 -3.56
CA ASP A 276 14.90 -15.97 -3.68
C ASP A 276 14.05 -15.29 -2.57
N ILE A 277 14.49 -14.12 -2.07
CA ILE A 277 13.81 -13.39 -1.01
C ILE A 277 12.63 -12.62 -1.63
N ARG A 278 11.41 -12.90 -1.14
CA ARG A 278 10.21 -12.15 -1.51
C ARG A 278 10.16 -10.85 -0.73
N THR A 279 9.98 -9.74 -1.43
CA THR A 279 9.74 -8.41 -0.87
C THR A 279 8.56 -7.76 -1.60
N PHE A 280 7.95 -6.73 -1.00
CA PHE A 280 6.74 -6.09 -1.56
C PHE A 280 6.94 -5.57 -2.99
N TYR A 281 8.07 -4.93 -3.26
CA TYR A 281 8.46 -4.39 -4.56
C TYR A 281 9.41 -5.29 -5.36
N HIS A 282 9.57 -6.56 -5.00
CA HIS A 282 10.53 -7.46 -5.65
C HIS A 282 10.39 -7.48 -7.19
N ARG A 283 9.16 -7.36 -7.70
CA ARG A 283 8.88 -7.30 -9.15
C ARG A 283 9.49 -6.09 -9.88
N TYR A 284 9.77 -5.00 -9.16
CA TYR A 284 10.28 -3.75 -9.73
C TYR A 284 11.80 -3.60 -9.62
N VAL A 285 12.43 -4.30 -8.69
CA VAL A 285 13.87 -4.16 -8.45
C VAL A 285 14.70 -4.89 -9.51
N GLY A 286 14.15 -5.91 -10.15
CA GLY A 286 14.79 -6.67 -11.23
C GLY A 286 16.08 -7.40 -10.79
N THR A 287 16.66 -8.19 -11.70
CA THR A 287 17.95 -8.91 -11.50
C THR A 287 19.19 -8.03 -11.74
N ASP A 288 19.02 -6.75 -12.09
CA ASP A 288 20.09 -5.92 -12.67
C ASP A 288 20.62 -4.80 -11.76
N VAL A 289 20.22 -4.77 -10.48
CA VAL A 289 20.83 -3.85 -9.51
C VAL A 289 22.14 -4.47 -9.00
N LEU A 290 23.11 -4.66 -9.90
CA LEU A 290 24.48 -5.08 -9.57
C LEU A 290 25.23 -3.94 -8.87
N CYS A 291 24.89 -3.69 -7.62
CA CYS A 291 25.68 -2.84 -6.75
C CYS A 291 26.75 -3.67 -6.03
N SER A 292 27.92 -3.81 -6.66
CA SER A 292 29.08 -4.39 -5.98
C SER A 292 29.72 -3.35 -5.03
N PRO A 293 30.27 -3.75 -3.87
CA PRO A 293 31.04 -2.85 -3.01
C PRO A 293 32.14 -2.15 -3.82
N GLY A 294 32.02 -0.83 -3.97
CA GLY A 294 32.94 0.01 -4.76
C GLY A 294 32.35 0.67 -6.00
N ASN A 295 31.17 0.25 -6.47
CA ASN A 295 30.47 0.87 -7.61
C ASN A 295 29.17 1.61 -7.24
N CYS A 296 28.70 1.49 -5.99
CA CYS A 296 27.58 2.27 -5.46
C CYS A 296 28.10 3.22 -4.35
N PRO A 297 28.15 4.56 -4.58
CA PRO A 297 28.75 5.53 -3.66
C PRO A 297 28.09 5.64 -2.29
N LEU A 298 26.93 5.01 -2.08
CA LEU A 298 26.07 5.22 -0.90
C LEU A 298 26.34 4.25 0.26
N PHE A 299 27.16 3.22 0.07
CA PHE A 299 27.31 2.11 1.03
C PHE A 299 27.99 2.44 2.38
N VAL A 300 28.64 3.60 2.54
CA VAL A 300 29.73 3.68 3.53
C VAL A 300 29.40 4.41 4.84
N THR A 301 28.22 5.04 5.00
CA THR A 301 28.04 5.91 6.18
C THR A 301 26.63 6.06 6.78
N ASN A 302 25.56 5.43 6.26
CA ASN A 302 24.22 5.65 6.84
C ASN A 302 23.78 4.49 7.79
N PRO A 303 23.65 4.72 9.11
CA PRO A 303 23.17 3.71 10.05
C PRO A 303 21.69 3.32 9.87
N TRP A 304 20.95 4.05 9.03
CA TRP A 304 19.51 3.83 8.80
C TRP A 304 19.20 3.09 7.49
N ASN A 305 20.21 2.84 6.66
CA ASN A 305 20.06 2.14 5.38
C ASN A 305 21.16 1.07 5.24
N GLU A 306 20.92 -0.09 5.84
CA GLU A 306 21.78 -1.26 5.71
C GLU A 306 21.31 -2.09 4.51
N GLY A 307 21.78 -1.76 3.30
CA GLY A 307 21.54 -2.57 2.09
C GLY A 307 21.16 -1.77 0.85
N ILE A 308 20.91 -2.47 -0.25
CA ILE A 308 20.40 -1.93 -1.52
C ILE A 308 19.20 -2.76 -1.95
N GLY A 309 18.28 -2.13 -2.68
CA GLY A 309 17.11 -2.78 -3.22
C GLY A 309 15.88 -2.58 -2.34
N ASP A 310 14.89 -3.44 -2.52
CA ASP A 310 13.71 -3.44 -1.69
C ASP A 310 13.92 -4.28 -0.43
N GLN A 311 13.52 -3.73 0.71
CA GLN A 311 13.62 -4.35 2.04
C GLN A 311 12.24 -4.50 2.69
N ARG A 312 11.17 -4.24 1.94
CA ARG A 312 9.80 -4.32 2.45
C ARG A 312 9.35 -5.74 2.59
N GLU A 313 8.70 -6.02 3.71
CA GLU A 313 8.06 -7.31 3.90
C GLU A 313 7.06 -7.61 2.77
N PRO A 314 7.05 -8.84 2.25
CA PRO A 314 6.04 -9.23 1.28
C PRO A 314 4.68 -9.36 1.97
N LEU A 315 3.61 -9.44 1.17
CA LEU A 315 2.27 -9.78 1.68
C LEU A 315 1.97 -11.28 1.54
N GLY A 316 0.88 -11.70 2.17
CA GLY A 316 0.40 -13.08 2.18
C GLY A 316 -0.05 -13.59 0.81
N LEU A 317 -0.23 -14.90 0.73
CA LEU A 317 -0.72 -15.64 -0.43
C LEU A 317 -2.06 -16.32 -0.18
N LYS A 318 -2.46 -16.48 1.09
CA LYS A 318 -3.69 -17.19 1.44
C LYS A 318 -4.48 -16.47 2.51
N TYR A 319 -5.77 -16.28 2.26
CA TYR A 319 -6.66 -15.51 3.13
C TYR A 319 -7.99 -16.23 3.35
N ALA A 320 -8.60 -16.02 4.51
CA ALA A 320 -9.97 -16.41 4.82
C ALA A 320 -10.81 -15.17 5.18
N ALA A 321 -11.95 -15.02 4.53
CA ALA A 321 -12.91 -13.96 4.79
C ALA A 321 -14.28 -14.53 5.14
N ARG A 322 -15.02 -13.84 6.01
CA ARG A 322 -16.42 -14.15 6.28
C ARG A 322 -17.29 -13.54 5.18
N TRP A 323 -18.34 -14.25 4.76
CA TRP A 323 -19.27 -13.75 3.76
C TRP A 323 -20.74 -13.97 4.12
N PHE A 324 -21.60 -13.10 3.61
CA PHE A 324 -23.06 -13.18 3.68
C PHE A 324 -23.67 -12.93 2.31
N ASN A 325 -24.66 -13.72 1.92
CA ASN A 325 -25.48 -13.54 0.73
C ASN A 325 -26.94 -13.90 1.06
N THR A 326 -27.54 -13.15 1.99
CA THR A 326 -28.86 -13.48 2.58
C THR A 326 -30.01 -12.62 2.05
N GLY A 327 -29.78 -11.83 0.99
CA GLY A 327 -30.72 -10.86 0.43
C GLY A 327 -30.95 -9.61 1.30
N ALA A 328 -30.73 -9.71 2.62
CA ALA A 328 -30.70 -8.58 3.54
C ALA A 328 -29.28 -8.05 3.77
N ILE A 329 -28.28 -8.92 3.80
CA ILE A 329 -26.87 -8.54 3.93
C ILE A 329 -26.09 -9.20 2.80
N SER A 330 -25.24 -8.42 2.15
CA SER A 330 -24.28 -8.88 1.16
C SER A 330 -22.87 -8.50 1.59
N SER A 331 -21.89 -9.34 1.27
CA SER A 331 -20.48 -9.03 1.50
C SER A 331 -19.82 -8.45 0.25
N ASN A 332 -18.89 -7.55 0.44
CA ASN A 332 -17.93 -7.13 -0.58
C ASN A 332 -16.52 -7.57 -0.15
N LEU A 333 -15.71 -7.96 -1.13
CA LEU A 333 -14.30 -8.24 -0.97
C LEU A 333 -13.52 -7.15 -1.68
N ASN A 334 -12.67 -6.42 -0.96
CA ASN A 334 -11.67 -5.53 -1.54
C ASN A 334 -10.37 -6.32 -1.61
N VAL A 335 -9.85 -6.51 -2.80
CA VAL A 335 -8.65 -7.32 -3.02
C VAL A 335 -7.62 -6.45 -3.70
N TRP A 336 -6.44 -6.36 -3.09
CA TRP A 336 -5.21 -5.99 -3.77
C TRP A 336 -4.38 -7.27 -4.00
N ARG A 337 -3.80 -7.44 -5.18
CA ARG A 337 -2.92 -8.57 -5.48
C ARG A 337 -1.86 -8.15 -6.48
N ALA A 338 -0.65 -8.65 -6.32
CA ALA A 338 0.37 -8.50 -7.33
C ALA A 338 -0.01 -9.26 -8.61
N SER A 339 0.12 -8.59 -9.76
CA SER A 339 0.20 -9.24 -11.06
C SER A 339 1.37 -10.22 -11.08
N SER A 340 1.12 -11.37 -11.70
CA SER A 340 2.11 -12.44 -11.84
C SER A 340 3.12 -12.22 -12.98
N GLY A 341 2.86 -11.23 -13.86
CA GLY A 341 3.68 -10.92 -15.04
C GLY A 341 4.89 -10.02 -14.75
N PHE A 342 5.80 -9.91 -15.73
CA PHE A 342 6.81 -8.86 -15.74
C PHE A 342 6.16 -7.51 -16.03
N LEU A 343 6.71 -6.43 -15.47
CA LEU A 343 6.19 -5.07 -15.68
C LEU A 343 6.08 -4.66 -17.15
N THR A 344 6.93 -5.21 -18.03
CA THR A 344 6.87 -4.96 -19.48
C THR A 344 5.58 -5.49 -20.11
N ASP A 345 4.97 -6.54 -19.55
CA ASP A 345 3.68 -7.08 -20.01
C ASP A 345 2.50 -6.19 -19.55
N LEU A 346 2.73 -5.38 -18.50
CA LEU A 346 1.72 -4.53 -17.87
C LEU A 346 1.86 -3.04 -18.26
N LEU A 347 3.06 -2.59 -18.68
CA LEU A 347 3.41 -1.17 -18.88
C LEU A 347 3.81 -0.78 -20.32
N ASP A 348 4.17 -1.71 -21.22
CA ASP A 348 4.67 -1.37 -22.57
C ASP A 348 3.59 -1.41 -23.68
N GLY A 349 2.29 -1.39 -23.32
CA GLY A 349 1.20 -1.58 -24.28
C GLY A 349 1.22 -2.96 -24.96
N GLY A 350 1.91 -3.93 -24.34
CA GLY A 350 1.81 -5.35 -24.63
C GLY A 350 0.49 -5.90 -24.11
N ASP A 351 -0.01 -6.94 -24.77
CA ASP A 351 -1.36 -7.47 -24.60
C ASP A 351 -1.77 -7.56 -23.12
N CYS A 352 -2.80 -6.80 -22.74
CA CYS A 352 -3.59 -6.92 -21.50
C CYS A 352 -4.25 -8.31 -21.30
N ASP A 353 -3.80 -9.28 -22.08
CA ASP A 353 -4.16 -10.68 -22.13
C ASP A 353 -3.26 -11.54 -21.23
N THR A 354 -2.35 -10.94 -20.42
CA THR A 354 -1.65 -11.70 -19.37
C THR A 354 -2.71 -12.41 -18.54
N GLU A 355 -2.84 -13.73 -18.73
CA GLU A 355 -3.82 -14.52 -18.01
C GLU A 355 -3.47 -14.48 -16.53
N GLU A 356 -4.13 -13.59 -15.80
CA GLU A 356 -3.94 -13.48 -14.38
C GLU A 356 -4.35 -14.81 -13.73
N PRO A 357 -3.50 -15.40 -12.88
CA PRO A 357 -3.71 -16.71 -12.31
C PRO A 357 -5.06 -16.80 -11.62
N VAL A 358 -5.76 -17.92 -11.86
CA VAL A 358 -7.06 -18.18 -11.25
C VAL A 358 -6.88 -18.41 -9.75
N VAL A 359 -7.50 -17.56 -8.95
CA VAL A 359 -7.51 -17.69 -7.49
C VAL A 359 -8.35 -18.90 -7.09
N THR A 360 -7.78 -19.80 -6.30
CA THR A 360 -8.50 -20.98 -5.81
C THR A 360 -9.39 -20.59 -4.63
N LEU A 361 -10.70 -20.85 -4.75
CA LEU A 361 -11.70 -20.51 -3.75
C LEU A 361 -12.30 -21.77 -3.09
N SER A 362 -12.32 -21.78 -1.77
CA SER A 362 -12.99 -22.84 -0.98
C SER A 362 -13.98 -22.21 -0.01
N PHE A 363 -15.26 -22.51 -0.17
CA PHE A 363 -16.32 -22.04 0.72
C PHE A 363 -16.58 -23.09 1.80
N PHE A 364 -16.79 -22.66 3.04
CA PHE A 364 -17.11 -23.55 4.15
C PHE A 364 -18.02 -22.86 5.16
N ASP A 365 -18.90 -23.62 5.80
CA ASP A 365 -19.78 -23.15 6.88
C ASP A 365 -19.27 -23.60 8.26
N GLU A 366 -20.00 -23.22 9.31
CA GLU A 366 -19.76 -23.65 10.69
C GLU A 366 -19.92 -25.15 10.94
N ASP A 367 -20.52 -25.89 10.01
CA ASP A 367 -20.77 -27.34 10.08
C ASP A 367 -19.76 -28.13 9.23
N GLU A 368 -18.62 -27.52 8.88
CA GLU A 368 -17.53 -28.11 8.07
C GLU A 368 -17.94 -28.51 6.64
N ASN A 369 -19.11 -28.06 6.15
CA ASN A 369 -19.54 -28.34 4.78
C ASN A 369 -18.70 -27.51 3.82
N THR A 370 -17.68 -28.14 3.24
CA THR A 370 -16.80 -27.48 2.28
C THR A 370 -17.30 -27.67 0.85
N VAL A 371 -17.48 -26.57 0.13
CA VAL A 371 -17.74 -26.54 -1.30
C VAL A 371 -16.55 -25.90 -1.98
N LEU A 372 -15.86 -26.70 -2.78
CA LEU A 372 -14.83 -26.18 -3.67
C LEU A 372 -15.50 -25.48 -4.85
N SER A 373 -15.14 -24.22 -5.05
CA SER A 373 -15.42 -23.59 -6.33
C SER A 373 -14.48 -24.22 -7.36
N GLY A 374 -15.01 -25.00 -8.30
CA GLY A 374 -14.18 -25.62 -9.35
C GLY A 374 -14.53 -27.06 -9.74
N VAL A 375 -15.41 -27.75 -9.01
CA VAL A 375 -15.92 -29.07 -9.44
C VAL A 375 -17.34 -28.93 -9.96
N CYS A 376 -17.51 -28.97 -11.28
CA CYS A 376 -18.81 -29.21 -11.88
C CYS A 376 -18.81 -30.54 -12.63
N PRO A 377 -19.90 -31.33 -12.54
CA PRO A 377 -20.06 -32.51 -13.38
C PRO A 377 -20.15 -32.07 -14.85
N SER A 378 -19.38 -32.74 -15.71
CA SER A 378 -19.31 -32.44 -17.14
C SER A 378 -20.69 -32.48 -17.82
N PRO A 379 -20.99 -31.58 -18.77
CA PRO A 379 -20.14 -30.50 -19.28
C PRO A 379 -20.45 -29.17 -18.58
N CYS A 380 -19.48 -28.57 -17.89
CA CYS A 380 -19.64 -27.16 -17.54
C CYS A 380 -18.34 -26.38 -17.77
N ARG A 381 -18.53 -25.12 -18.20
CA ARG A 381 -17.53 -24.07 -18.14
C ARG A 381 -17.28 -23.80 -16.66
N GLN A 382 -16.06 -24.02 -16.17
CA GLN A 382 -15.67 -23.51 -14.87
C GLN A 382 -16.02 -22.02 -14.85
N PRO A 383 -16.80 -21.55 -13.86
CA PRO A 383 -17.12 -20.14 -13.85
C PRO A 383 -15.80 -19.38 -13.63
N THR A 384 -15.65 -18.27 -14.36
CA THR A 384 -14.51 -17.37 -14.31
C THR A 384 -14.52 -16.61 -12.99
N PHE A 385 -14.30 -17.34 -11.90
CA PHE A 385 -14.00 -16.80 -10.58
C PHE A 385 -12.56 -16.33 -10.64
N ASN A 386 -12.37 -15.03 -10.81
CA ASN A 386 -11.04 -14.49 -10.68
C ASN A 386 -11.09 -13.11 -10.02
N PHE A 387 -9.95 -12.75 -9.47
CA PHE A 387 -9.56 -11.39 -9.23
C PHE A 387 -8.60 -11.00 -10.36
N PRO A 388 -9.11 -10.62 -11.56
CA PRO A 388 -8.27 -10.40 -12.75
C PRO A 388 -7.51 -9.08 -12.77
N LEU A 389 -7.63 -8.28 -11.71
CA LEU A 389 -7.13 -6.92 -11.62
C LEU A 389 -6.29 -6.82 -10.35
N GLU A 390 -5.28 -5.96 -10.36
CA GLU A 390 -4.39 -5.71 -9.24
C GLU A 390 -5.19 -5.24 -8.04
N THR A 391 -6.12 -4.30 -8.25
CA THR A 391 -7.09 -3.91 -7.23
C THR A 391 -8.52 -3.99 -7.74
N GLN A 392 -9.45 -4.43 -6.90
CA GLN A 392 -10.87 -4.47 -7.22
C GLN A 392 -11.74 -4.68 -5.98
N ARG A 393 -12.99 -4.23 -6.10
CA ARG A 393 -14.07 -4.53 -5.16
C ARG A 393 -15.06 -5.49 -5.80
N ARG A 394 -15.30 -6.64 -5.18
CA ARG A 394 -16.21 -7.67 -5.71
C ARG A 394 -17.29 -8.00 -4.70
N ASN A 395 -18.55 -7.78 -5.07
CA ASN A 395 -19.68 -8.24 -4.28
C ASN A 395 -19.78 -9.77 -4.33
N ILE A 396 -20.05 -10.41 -3.20
CA ILE A 396 -20.15 -11.87 -3.11
C ILE A 396 -21.24 -12.42 -4.03
N SER A 397 -22.29 -11.66 -4.35
CA SER A 397 -23.33 -12.11 -5.29
C SER A 397 -22.83 -12.25 -6.73
N SER A 398 -21.74 -11.55 -7.11
CA SER A 398 -21.09 -11.70 -8.42
C SER A 398 -20.48 -13.08 -8.63
N PHE A 399 -20.35 -13.87 -7.57
CA PHE A 399 -19.85 -15.25 -7.59
C PHE A 399 -20.98 -16.27 -7.86
N SER A 400 -22.08 -15.85 -8.49
CA SER A 400 -23.29 -16.67 -8.72
C SER A 400 -22.96 -18.02 -9.39
N GLY A 401 -23.45 -19.12 -8.82
CA GLY A 401 -23.23 -20.48 -9.34
C GLY A 401 -22.14 -21.29 -8.62
N SER A 402 -21.32 -20.68 -7.75
CA SER A 402 -20.44 -21.44 -6.84
C SER A 402 -20.49 -21.02 -5.38
N ILE A 403 -21.34 -20.05 -5.05
CA ILE A 403 -21.70 -19.79 -3.67
C ILE A 403 -22.62 -20.92 -3.19
N PRO A 404 -22.31 -21.56 -2.05
CA PRO A 404 -23.19 -22.57 -1.46
C PRO A 404 -24.57 -22.03 -1.09
N SER A 405 -25.59 -22.90 -1.08
CA SER A 405 -26.98 -22.51 -0.83
C SER A 405 -27.27 -22.03 0.60
N PHE A 406 -26.34 -22.22 1.53
CA PHE A 406 -26.50 -21.84 2.93
C PHE A 406 -26.37 -20.32 3.18
N GLY A 407 -25.90 -19.53 2.21
CA GLY A 407 -26.02 -18.07 2.21
C GLY A 407 -25.16 -17.30 3.23
N VAL A 408 -24.37 -17.98 4.06
CA VAL A 408 -23.42 -17.39 5.02
C VAL A 408 -22.30 -18.38 5.30
N GLY A 409 -21.06 -17.91 5.42
CA GLY A 409 -19.96 -18.78 5.84
C GLY A 409 -18.62 -18.09 5.74
N TRP A 410 -17.61 -18.88 5.42
CA TRP A 410 -16.25 -18.44 5.15
C TRP A 410 -15.84 -18.80 3.73
N VAL A 411 -14.92 -18.03 3.18
CA VAL A 411 -14.25 -18.30 1.91
C VAL A 411 -12.74 -18.22 2.12
N SER A 412 -12.04 -19.29 1.79
CA SER A 412 -10.58 -19.29 1.65
C SER A 412 -10.23 -18.92 0.21
N MET A 413 -9.25 -18.06 0.05
CA MET A 413 -8.70 -17.57 -1.21
C MET A 413 -7.20 -17.87 -1.25
N GLU A 414 -6.72 -18.53 -2.30
CA GLU A 414 -5.31 -18.83 -2.52
C GLU A 414 -4.84 -18.16 -3.81
N PHE A 415 -3.92 -17.21 -3.65
CA PHE A 415 -3.40 -16.34 -4.71
C PHE A 415 -2.08 -16.86 -5.31
N PHE A 416 -1.50 -17.92 -4.73
CA PHE A 416 -0.30 -18.53 -5.26
C PHE A 416 -0.60 -19.37 -6.51
N ASN A 417 0.16 -19.16 -7.58
CA ASN A 417 0.11 -20.02 -8.75
C ASN A 417 1.52 -20.38 -9.25
N SER A 418 1.95 -21.61 -8.95
CA SER A 418 3.22 -22.18 -9.43
C SER A 418 3.37 -22.26 -10.96
N SER A 419 2.27 -22.20 -11.71
CA SER A 419 2.25 -22.20 -13.17
C SER A 419 2.24 -20.79 -13.78
N ALA A 420 2.11 -19.75 -12.97
CA ALA A 420 2.23 -18.37 -13.42
C ALA A 420 3.70 -18.02 -13.75
N PRO A 421 3.97 -16.90 -14.45
CA PRO A 421 5.34 -16.46 -14.70
C PRO A 421 6.15 -16.37 -13.40
N ASN A 422 7.46 -16.66 -13.50
CA ASN A 422 8.37 -16.71 -12.35
C ASN A 422 7.94 -17.69 -11.23
N SER A 423 7.12 -18.70 -11.57
CA SER A 423 6.66 -19.74 -10.64
C SER A 423 5.94 -19.19 -9.40
N GLY A 424 5.22 -18.08 -9.56
CA GLY A 424 4.49 -17.42 -8.47
C GLY A 424 5.40 -16.71 -7.45
N ARG A 425 6.67 -16.46 -7.80
CA ARG A 425 7.64 -15.78 -6.93
C ARG A 425 7.20 -14.37 -6.56
N PHE A 426 6.51 -13.67 -7.46
CA PHE A 426 6.02 -12.31 -7.22
C PHE A 426 4.58 -12.27 -6.69
N ASP A 427 3.92 -13.42 -6.57
CA ASP A 427 2.56 -13.48 -6.07
C ASP A 427 2.54 -12.95 -4.64
N GLN A 428 1.53 -12.15 -4.33
CA GLN A 428 1.19 -11.64 -3.01
C GLN A 428 -0.15 -10.95 -3.12
N ALA A 429 -0.89 -10.87 -2.02
CA ALA A 429 -2.19 -10.25 -1.98
C ALA A 429 -2.48 -9.66 -0.61
N TRP A 430 -3.48 -8.79 -0.56
CA TRP A 430 -4.15 -8.33 0.63
C TRP A 430 -5.65 -8.39 0.39
N VAL A 431 -6.40 -8.89 1.37
CA VAL A 431 -7.85 -9.01 1.26
C VAL A 431 -8.50 -8.35 2.45
N GLU A 432 -9.48 -7.51 2.16
CA GLU A 432 -10.43 -6.98 3.13
C GLU A 432 -11.84 -7.39 2.74
N TYR A 433 -12.72 -7.48 3.72
CA TYR A 433 -14.13 -7.72 3.48
C TYR A 433 -14.99 -6.77 4.31
N ASP A 434 -16.11 -6.39 3.76
CA ASP A 434 -17.12 -5.60 4.45
C ASP A 434 -18.53 -6.10 4.16
N PHE A 435 -19.47 -5.59 4.94
CA PHE A 435 -20.87 -5.99 4.88
C PHE A 435 -21.75 -4.79 4.57
N GLU A 436 -22.56 -4.93 3.52
CA GLU A 436 -23.59 -3.98 3.16
C GLU A 436 -24.96 -4.57 3.47
N GLY A 437 -25.77 -3.82 4.21
CA GLY A 437 -27.15 -4.16 4.54
C GLY A 437 -28.07 -2.94 4.40
N PRO A 438 -29.38 -3.08 4.66
CA PRO A 438 -30.32 -1.96 4.59
C PRO A 438 -29.90 -0.82 5.53
N THR A 439 -30.33 0.41 5.18
CA THR A 439 -29.99 1.77 5.66
C THR A 439 -29.76 2.03 7.17
N SER A 440 -29.91 1.03 8.04
CA SER A 440 -29.63 1.08 9.48
C SER A 440 -28.42 0.25 9.92
N PHE A 441 -27.81 -0.55 9.02
CA PHE A 441 -26.60 -1.30 9.33
C PHE A 441 -25.38 -0.42 9.10
N ILE A 442 -24.59 -0.20 10.15
CA ILE A 442 -23.23 0.32 10.07
C ILE A 442 -22.40 -0.76 9.40
N SER A 443 -21.82 -0.49 8.23
CA SER A 443 -20.88 -1.42 7.58
C SER A 443 -19.72 -1.67 8.54
N ALA A 444 -19.36 -2.94 8.68
CA ALA A 444 -18.16 -3.34 9.37
C ALA A 444 -17.20 -3.88 8.31
N GLY A 445 -16.15 -3.12 8.02
CA GLY A 445 -15.00 -3.60 7.27
C GLY A 445 -13.99 -4.26 8.21
N GLN A 446 -13.38 -5.34 7.77
CA GLN A 446 -12.25 -5.98 8.44
C GLN A 446 -11.24 -6.53 7.44
N PRO A 447 -9.94 -6.54 7.79
CA PRO A 447 -8.96 -7.37 7.10
C PRO A 447 -9.38 -8.85 7.16
N ALA A 448 -9.18 -9.57 6.06
CA ALA A 448 -9.28 -11.02 6.04
C ALA A 448 -8.21 -11.65 6.93
N THR A 449 -8.50 -12.83 7.45
CA THR A 449 -7.51 -13.59 8.22
C THR A 449 -6.51 -14.21 7.27
N GLN A 450 -5.25 -13.81 7.36
CA GLN A 450 -4.17 -14.47 6.64
C GLN A 450 -3.99 -15.90 7.17
N LEU A 451 -3.88 -16.88 6.27
CA LEU A 451 -3.72 -18.30 6.57
C LEU A 451 -2.29 -18.81 6.37
N ASP A 452 -1.40 -17.98 5.83
CA ASP A 452 0.02 -18.31 5.76
C ASP A 452 0.65 -18.25 7.16
N PRO A 453 1.63 -19.12 7.46
CA PRO A 453 2.35 -19.10 8.72
C PRO A 453 3.29 -17.89 8.83
N SER A 454 3.74 -17.33 7.70
CA SER A 454 4.58 -16.13 7.61
C SER A 454 4.55 -15.56 6.20
N ASN A 455 4.70 -14.24 6.06
CA ASN A 455 4.80 -13.57 4.77
C ASN A 455 6.05 -13.97 3.97
N CYS A 456 7.20 -14.08 4.64
CA CYS A 456 8.48 -14.41 4.00
C CYS A 456 8.66 -15.91 3.78
N ASN A 457 7.80 -16.74 4.37
CA ASN A 457 7.77 -18.18 4.12
C ASN A 457 6.32 -18.68 4.08
N PRO A 458 5.55 -18.33 3.04
CA PRO A 458 4.17 -18.76 2.92
C PRO A 458 4.09 -20.22 2.49
N LEU A 459 2.97 -20.86 2.85
CA LEU A 459 2.71 -22.23 2.38
C LEU A 459 2.49 -22.21 0.87
N GLY A 460 3.20 -23.07 0.14
CA GLY A 460 3.04 -23.24 -1.31
C GLY A 460 4.25 -22.79 -2.12
N VAL A 461 5.08 -21.87 -1.63
CA VAL A 461 6.28 -21.43 -2.36
C VAL A 461 7.49 -22.28 -1.96
N THR A 462 7.87 -23.24 -2.82
CA THR A 462 9.07 -24.05 -2.61
C THR A 462 10.33 -23.27 -2.99
N GLY A 463 11.33 -23.21 -2.10
CA GLY A 463 12.66 -22.65 -2.41
C GLY A 463 12.92 -21.24 -1.88
N VAL A 464 11.92 -20.57 -1.29
CA VAL A 464 12.13 -19.28 -0.61
C VAL A 464 12.95 -19.49 0.67
N VAL A 465 14.03 -18.72 0.80
CA VAL A 465 14.94 -18.81 1.94
C VAL A 465 14.27 -18.21 3.17
N THR A 466 14.26 -18.96 4.27
CA THR A 466 13.84 -18.43 5.57
C THR A 466 14.86 -17.42 6.06
N VAL A 467 14.48 -16.14 6.10
CA VAL A 467 15.18 -15.19 6.96
C VAL A 467 14.75 -15.52 8.38
N ALA A 468 15.62 -16.19 9.13
CA ALA A 468 15.37 -16.40 10.55
C ALA A 468 15.32 -15.01 11.19
N PRO A 469 14.28 -14.68 11.98
CA PRO A 469 14.21 -13.39 12.64
C PRO A 469 15.49 -13.21 13.46
N ALA A 470 16.28 -12.20 13.12
CA ALA A 470 17.46 -11.88 13.88
C ALA A 470 16.98 -11.37 15.25
N ILE A 471 16.96 -12.24 16.26
CA ILE A 471 16.77 -11.77 17.63
C ILE A 471 17.98 -10.89 17.91
N PRO A 472 17.81 -9.56 18.08
CA PRO A 472 18.95 -8.72 18.43
C PRO A 472 19.48 -9.26 19.76
N THR A 473 20.70 -9.76 19.76
CA THR A 473 21.45 -9.98 21.00
C THR A 473 21.59 -8.62 21.64
N ILE A 474 20.72 -8.32 22.61
CA ILE A 474 20.88 -7.19 23.52
C ILE A 474 22.15 -7.50 24.31
N VAL A 475 23.29 -7.06 23.79
CA VAL A 475 24.52 -6.93 24.57
C VAL A 475 24.31 -5.69 25.44
N GLY A 476 23.53 -5.87 26.50
CA GLY A 476 23.40 -4.87 27.54
C GLY A 476 24.73 -4.76 28.27
N THR A 477 25.59 -3.83 27.86
CA THR A 477 26.49 -3.17 28.82
C THR A 477 25.62 -2.20 29.60
N GLY A 478 24.91 -2.73 30.60
CA GLY A 478 24.27 -1.90 31.62
C GLY A 478 25.31 -1.06 32.37
N PRO A 479 24.87 0.02 33.05
CA PRO A 479 25.75 0.90 33.82
C PRO A 479 26.53 0.18 34.92
#